data_AF-A0A523F5L3-F1
#
_entry.id   AF-A0A523F5L3-F1
#
_cell.length_a   1.000
_cell.length_b   1.000
_cell.length_c   1.000
_cell.angle_alpha   90.00
_cell.angle_beta   90.00
_cell.angle_gamma   90.00
#
_symmetry.space_group_name_H-M   'P 1'
#
loop_
_entity.id
_entity.type
_entity.pdbx_description
1 polymer ?
#
loop_
_entity_poly.entity_id
_entity_poly.type
_entity_poly.pdbx_seq_one_letter_code
_entity_poly.pdbx_strand_id
1 'polypeptide(L)'
;LSITRNDLTKSRYHQERALALNPNDDLVVVQQGELLTWLGHPEEGIEWIGKAMRLNPHHPERFWSHLGKAHFAARQYGEAIEAFMHLSATDHIHHAFLAAAYAWLGDNTAALAHVARIHALDPEFELETYLATLHYRQDADLQHHREGLLKAGIEVSSDAN
;
A
#
# COMPACT_ATOMS: atom_id res chain seq x y z
N LEU A 1 -12.33 -12.21 7.30
CA LEU A 1 -11.11 -13.07 7.25
C LEU A 1 -11.17 -14.21 6.21
N SER A 2 -12.24 -15.02 6.13
CA SER A 2 -12.31 -16.16 5.16
C SER A 2 -12.38 -15.74 3.68
N ILE A 3 -13.12 -14.67 3.36
CA ILE A 3 -13.36 -14.22 1.98
C ILE A 3 -12.07 -13.65 1.35
N THR A 4 -11.40 -12.70 2.03
CA THR A 4 -10.14 -12.10 1.56
C THR A 4 -9.05 -13.13 1.32
N ARG A 5 -8.90 -14.13 2.20
CA ARG A 5 -7.91 -15.21 2.05
C ARG A 5 -8.21 -16.14 0.86
N ASN A 6 -9.49 -16.36 0.56
CA ASN A 6 -9.93 -17.12 -0.60
C ASN A 6 -9.67 -16.33 -1.90
N ASP A 7 -9.93 -15.03 -1.89
CA ASP A 7 -9.74 -14.16 -3.05
C ASP A 7 -8.25 -13.98 -3.39
N LEU A 8 -7.37 -13.83 -2.39
CA LEU A 8 -5.92 -13.80 -2.63
C LEU A 8 -5.38 -15.12 -3.19
N THR A 9 -5.99 -16.25 -2.83
CA THR A 9 -5.60 -17.57 -3.36
C THR A 9 -6.02 -17.75 -4.82
N LYS A 10 -7.23 -17.30 -5.17
CA LYS A 10 -7.69 -17.24 -6.57
C LYS A 10 -6.87 -16.25 -7.38
N SER A 11 -6.59 -15.07 -6.82
CA SER A 11 -5.74 -14.05 -7.43
C SER A 11 -4.39 -14.63 -7.81
N ARG A 12 -3.72 -15.34 -6.88
CA ARG A 12 -2.46 -16.03 -7.16
C ARG A 12 -2.55 -17.03 -8.30
N TYR A 13 -3.58 -17.87 -8.33
CA TYR A 13 -3.77 -18.84 -9.41
C TYR A 13 -3.95 -18.18 -10.78
N HIS A 14 -4.77 -17.14 -10.88
CA HIS A 14 -4.97 -16.39 -12.12
C HIS A 14 -3.71 -15.65 -12.55
N GLN A 15 -2.95 -15.13 -11.59
CA GLN A 15 -1.71 -14.40 -11.82
C GLN A 15 -0.58 -15.32 -12.33
N GLU A 16 -0.41 -16.52 -11.75
CA GLU A 16 0.52 -17.54 -12.23
C GLU A 16 0.23 -17.92 -13.69
N ARG A 17 -1.06 -18.09 -14.02
CA ARG A 17 -1.48 -18.38 -15.39
C ARG A 17 -1.22 -17.20 -16.35
N ALA A 18 -1.46 -15.97 -15.92
CA ALA A 18 -1.20 -14.78 -16.73
C ALA A 18 0.31 -14.64 -17.03
N LEU A 19 1.17 -14.86 -16.04
CA LEU A 19 2.63 -14.86 -16.20
C LEU A 19 3.11 -15.98 -17.14
N ALA A 20 2.50 -17.16 -17.08
CA ALA A 20 2.83 -18.26 -18.00
C ALA A 20 2.45 -17.94 -19.46
N LEU A 21 1.40 -17.15 -19.68
CA LEU A 21 0.97 -16.74 -21.02
C LEU A 21 1.80 -15.58 -21.58
N ASN A 22 2.15 -14.59 -20.74
CA ASN A 22 2.99 -13.47 -21.13
C ASN A 22 3.94 -13.04 -20.00
N PRO A 23 5.15 -13.62 -19.92
CA PRO A 23 6.06 -13.41 -18.78
C PRO A 23 6.74 -12.03 -18.74
N ASN A 24 6.59 -11.22 -19.81
CA ASN A 24 7.22 -9.92 -19.97
C ASN A 24 6.22 -8.77 -20.13
N ASP A 25 4.92 -9.02 -19.89
CA ASP A 25 3.93 -7.96 -19.82
C ASP A 25 4.13 -7.16 -18.52
N ASP A 26 4.49 -5.88 -18.62
CA ASP A 26 4.78 -5.04 -17.46
C ASP A 26 3.57 -4.91 -16.53
N LEU A 27 2.35 -4.91 -17.07
CA LEU A 27 1.13 -4.84 -16.28
C LEU A 27 0.91 -6.15 -15.50
N VAL A 28 1.15 -7.30 -16.11
CA VAL A 28 1.05 -8.59 -15.40
C VAL A 28 2.15 -8.71 -14.34
N VAL A 29 3.38 -8.30 -14.67
CA VAL A 29 4.54 -8.36 -13.77
C VAL A 29 4.37 -7.43 -12.57
N VAL A 30 3.82 -6.22 -12.73
CA VAL A 30 3.57 -5.32 -11.59
C VAL A 30 2.48 -5.86 -10.67
N GLN A 31 1.40 -6.45 -11.23
CA GLN A 31 0.34 -7.04 -10.42
C GLN A 31 0.84 -8.23 -9.59
N GLN A 32 1.83 -8.99 -10.09
CA GLN A 32 2.49 -10.03 -9.30
C GLN A 32 3.18 -9.43 -8.07
N GLY A 33 3.90 -8.32 -8.23
CA GLY A 33 4.58 -7.69 -7.12
C GLY A 33 3.64 -7.06 -6.10
N GLU A 34 2.54 -6.45 -6.56
CA GLU A 34 1.46 -6.01 -5.68
C GLU A 34 0.84 -7.19 -4.91
N LEU A 35 0.55 -8.30 -5.59
CA LEU A 35 0.00 -9.49 -4.94
C LEU A 35 0.95 -10.04 -3.86
N LEU A 36 2.25 -10.14 -4.16
CA LEU A 36 3.27 -10.57 -3.20
C LEU A 36 3.33 -9.67 -1.97
N THR A 37 3.21 -8.35 -2.17
CA THR A 37 3.09 -7.37 -1.09
C THR A 37 1.94 -7.72 -0.15
N TRP A 38 0.73 -7.93 -0.68
CA TRP A 38 -0.44 -8.26 0.12
C TRP A 38 -0.37 -9.66 0.74
N LEU A 39 0.34 -10.60 0.12
CA LEU A 39 0.59 -11.94 0.67
C LEU A 39 1.62 -11.93 1.82
N GLY A 40 2.28 -10.80 2.08
CA GLY A 40 3.29 -10.65 3.12
C GLY A 40 4.69 -11.11 2.68
N HIS A 41 4.97 -10.97 1.39
CA HIS A 41 6.30 -11.11 0.78
C HIS A 41 6.71 -9.78 0.12
N PRO A 42 6.80 -8.67 0.88
CA PRO A 42 6.95 -7.34 0.29
C PRO A 42 8.31 -7.13 -0.40
N GLU A 43 9.39 -7.77 0.07
CA GLU A 43 10.70 -7.69 -0.56
C GLU A 43 10.69 -8.30 -1.97
N GLU A 44 10.11 -9.50 -2.12
CA GLU A 44 9.88 -10.09 -3.44
C GLU A 44 8.94 -9.21 -4.28
N GLY A 45 7.92 -8.62 -3.65
CA GLY A 45 7.02 -7.67 -4.28
C GLY A 45 7.75 -6.49 -4.94
N ILE A 46 8.69 -5.88 -4.21
CA ILE A 46 9.55 -4.78 -4.69
C ILE A 46 10.38 -5.24 -5.90
N GLU A 47 10.98 -6.43 -5.85
CA GLU A 47 11.78 -6.95 -6.96
C GLU A 47 10.95 -7.12 -8.25
N TRP A 48 9.72 -7.64 -8.10
CA TRP A 48 8.78 -7.81 -9.21
C TRP A 48 8.30 -6.47 -9.78
N ILE A 49 7.94 -5.51 -8.92
CA ILE A 49 7.54 -4.16 -9.36
C ILE A 49 8.71 -3.48 -10.08
N GLY A 50 9.92 -3.56 -9.53
CA GLY A 50 11.12 -3.02 -10.17
C GLY A 50 11.43 -3.71 -11.51
N LYS A 51 11.17 -5.01 -11.64
CA LYS A 51 11.24 -5.71 -12.93
C LYS A 51 10.23 -5.14 -13.93
N ALA A 52 8.98 -4.93 -13.53
CA ALA A 52 7.95 -4.35 -14.39
C ALA A 52 8.36 -2.96 -14.91
N MET A 53 8.91 -2.11 -14.04
CA MET A 53 9.39 -0.78 -14.40
C MET A 53 10.60 -0.83 -15.36
N ARG A 54 11.48 -1.84 -15.25
CA ARG A 54 12.57 -2.05 -16.22
C ARG A 54 12.06 -2.55 -17.57
N LEU A 55 11.00 -3.35 -17.60
CA LEU A 55 10.36 -3.80 -18.84
C LEU A 55 9.70 -2.64 -19.59
N ASN A 56 9.13 -1.68 -18.86
CA ASN A 56 8.54 -0.48 -19.43
C ASN A 56 9.08 0.80 -18.76
N PRO A 57 10.12 1.45 -19.31
CA PRO A 57 10.65 2.70 -18.76
C PRO A 57 9.66 3.88 -18.79
N HIS A 58 8.54 3.77 -19.52
CA HIS A 58 7.45 4.75 -19.56
C HIS A 58 6.19 4.17 -18.91
N HIS A 59 6.39 3.35 -17.87
CA HIS A 59 5.31 2.67 -17.18
C HIS A 59 4.26 3.64 -16.64
N PRO A 60 3.01 3.17 -16.47
CA PRO A 60 1.98 3.94 -15.79
C PRO A 60 2.43 4.39 -14.40
N GLU A 61 2.02 5.60 -14.01
CA GLU A 61 2.36 6.21 -12.72
C GLU A 61 1.95 5.35 -11.52
N ARG A 62 0.85 4.57 -11.65
CA ARG A 62 0.38 3.63 -10.62
C ARG A 62 1.44 2.62 -10.15
N PHE A 63 2.48 2.34 -10.94
CA PHE A 63 3.57 1.45 -10.52
C PHE A 63 4.30 2.01 -9.31
N TRP A 64 4.43 3.34 -9.23
CA TRP A 64 4.99 4.02 -8.04
C TRP A 64 4.08 3.87 -6.82
N SER A 65 2.75 3.87 -7.00
CA SER A 65 1.80 3.58 -5.92
C SER A 65 1.98 2.15 -5.39
N HIS A 66 2.12 1.15 -6.29
CA HIS A 66 2.40 -0.23 -5.88
C HIS A 66 3.75 -0.33 -5.17
N LEU A 67 4.78 0.35 -5.68
CA LEU A 67 6.12 0.33 -5.09
C LEU A 67 6.14 0.96 -3.69
N GLY A 68 5.46 2.10 -3.50
CA GLY A 68 5.35 2.75 -2.19
C GLY A 68 4.64 1.88 -1.15
N LYS A 69 3.57 1.20 -1.54
CA LYS A 69 2.87 0.23 -0.67
C LYS A 69 3.77 -0.96 -0.32
N ALA A 70 4.55 -1.45 -1.28
CA ALA A 70 5.48 -2.56 -1.08
C ALA A 70 6.61 -2.18 -0.12
N HIS A 71 7.24 -1.02 -0.30
CA HIS A 71 8.24 -0.50 0.62
C HIS A 71 7.67 -0.27 2.03
N PHE A 72 6.45 0.27 2.15
CA PHE A 72 5.81 0.41 3.45
C PHE A 72 5.62 -0.94 4.15
N ALA A 73 5.11 -1.94 3.42
CA ALA A 73 4.96 -3.31 3.94
C ALA A 73 6.33 -3.93 4.30
N ALA A 74 7.40 -3.63 3.57
CA ALA A 74 8.77 -4.02 3.93
C ALA A 74 9.39 -3.19 5.07
N ARG A 75 8.64 -2.26 5.67
CA ARG A 75 9.09 -1.33 6.72
C ARG A 75 10.23 -0.39 6.27
N GLN A 76 10.34 -0.17 4.96
CA GLN A 76 11.27 0.73 4.28
C GLN A 76 10.58 2.09 4.06
N TYR A 77 10.39 2.85 5.13
CA TYR A 77 9.51 4.02 5.10
C TYR A 77 10.04 5.18 4.25
N GLY A 78 11.37 5.37 4.20
CA GLY A 78 11.97 6.43 3.39
C GLY A 78 11.74 6.19 1.90
N GLU A 79 11.96 4.95 1.47
CA GLU A 79 11.74 4.48 0.10
C GLU A 79 10.24 4.48 -0.26
N ALA A 80 9.36 4.18 0.71
CA ALA A 80 7.92 4.29 0.52
C ALA A 80 7.52 5.75 0.22
N ILE A 81 8.03 6.70 0.99
CA ILE A 81 7.79 8.14 0.79
C ILE A 81 8.33 8.58 -0.57
N GLU A 82 9.57 8.22 -0.91
CA GLU A 82 10.19 8.55 -2.20
C GLU A 82 9.34 8.03 -3.38
N ALA A 83 8.88 6.78 -3.31
CA ALA A 83 8.01 6.21 -4.34
C ALA A 83 6.71 7.01 -4.49
N PHE A 84 6.05 7.40 -3.40
CA PHE A 84 4.83 8.22 -3.50
C PHE A 84 5.09 9.65 -4.02
N MET A 85 6.31 10.20 -3.90
CA MET A 85 6.66 11.51 -4.47
C MET A 85 6.71 11.53 -6.00
N HIS A 86 6.81 10.36 -6.63
CA HIS A 86 6.69 10.25 -8.09
C HIS A 86 5.24 10.38 -8.59
N LEU A 87 4.25 10.39 -7.69
CA LEU A 87 2.86 10.57 -8.05
C LEU A 87 2.54 12.04 -8.34
N SER A 88 1.93 12.31 -9.49
CA SER A 88 1.42 13.62 -9.88
C SER A 88 0.15 14.00 -9.12
N ALA A 89 -0.60 13.00 -8.66
CA ALA A 89 -1.79 13.17 -7.82
C ALA A 89 -1.85 12.10 -6.72
N THR A 90 -2.01 12.54 -5.48
CA THR A 90 -2.20 11.67 -4.31
C THR A 90 -3.64 11.76 -3.80
N ASP A 91 -4.21 10.61 -3.47
CA ASP A 91 -5.52 10.48 -2.84
C ASP A 91 -5.39 10.25 -1.31
N HIS A 92 -6.52 10.06 -0.63
CA HIS A 92 -6.55 9.80 0.81
C HIS A 92 -5.81 8.50 1.19
N ILE A 93 -5.79 7.48 0.33
CA ILE A 93 -5.07 6.22 0.57
C ILE A 93 -3.56 6.47 0.58
N HIS A 94 -3.05 7.20 -0.42
CA HIS A 94 -1.63 7.56 -0.48
C HIS A 94 -1.23 8.39 0.74
N HIS A 95 -2.07 9.34 1.15
CA HIS A 95 -1.82 10.12 2.36
C HIS A 95 -1.88 9.31 3.65
N ALA A 96 -2.70 8.26 3.74
CA ALA A 96 -2.70 7.34 4.87
C ALA A 96 -1.36 6.59 4.98
N PHE A 97 -0.85 6.04 3.87
CA PHE A 97 0.47 5.40 3.87
C PHE A 97 1.59 6.40 4.23
N LEU A 98 1.56 7.62 3.69
CA LEU A 98 2.55 8.66 4.02
C LEU A 98 2.48 9.06 5.49
N ALA A 99 1.29 9.30 6.03
CA ALA A 99 1.08 9.65 7.43
C ALA A 99 1.69 8.58 8.36
N ALA A 100 1.37 7.31 8.10
CA ALA A 100 1.93 6.19 8.85
C ALA A 100 3.45 6.08 8.70
N ALA A 101 3.99 6.27 7.49
CA ALA A 101 5.42 6.20 7.23
C ALA A 101 6.21 7.27 8.00
N TYR A 102 5.76 8.53 7.94
CA TYR A 102 6.36 9.63 8.69
C TYR A 102 6.25 9.42 10.22
N ALA A 103 5.12 8.90 10.69
CA ALA A 103 4.95 8.57 12.11
C ALA A 103 5.92 7.47 12.59
N TRP A 104 6.19 6.46 11.76
CA TRP A 104 7.19 5.44 12.05
C TRP A 104 8.62 5.99 12.06
N LEU A 105 8.91 6.96 11.18
CA LEU A 105 10.19 7.69 11.17
C LEU A 105 10.32 8.71 12.32
N GLY A 106 9.23 9.01 13.03
CA GLY A 106 9.21 9.95 14.15
C GLY A 106 9.03 11.42 13.73
N ASP A 107 8.76 11.68 12.45
CA ASP A 107 8.40 13.02 11.96
C ASP A 107 6.90 13.27 12.16
N ASN A 108 6.55 13.59 13.40
CA ASN A 108 5.16 13.84 13.78
C ASN A 108 4.56 15.05 13.06
N THR A 109 5.39 16.02 12.66
CA THR A 109 4.91 17.22 11.95
C THR A 109 4.46 16.87 10.54
N ALA A 110 5.27 16.11 9.79
CA ALA A 110 4.89 15.62 8.48
C ALA A 110 3.71 14.64 8.54
N ALA A 111 3.70 13.75 9.55
CA ALA A 111 2.61 12.79 9.76
C ALA A 111 1.26 13.51 9.94
N LEU A 112 1.18 14.49 10.84
CA LEU A 112 -0.03 15.28 11.09
C LEU A 112 -0.47 16.08 9.86
N ALA A 113 0.47 16.61 9.08
CA ALA A 113 0.14 17.32 7.84
C ALA A 113 -0.54 16.39 6.82
N HIS A 114 -0.10 15.13 6.74
CA HIS A 114 -0.76 14.13 5.90
C HIS A 114 -2.12 13.69 6.45
N VAL A 115 -2.29 13.56 7.77
CA VAL A 115 -3.60 13.32 8.38
C VAL A 115 -4.60 14.43 8.03
N ALA A 116 -4.19 15.70 8.12
CA ALA A 116 -5.04 16.82 7.70
C ALA A 116 -5.44 16.72 6.22
N ARG A 117 -4.53 16.20 5.36
CA ARG A 117 -4.81 16.02 3.94
C ARG A 117 -5.77 14.86 3.66
N ILE A 118 -5.73 13.79 4.46
CA ILE A 118 -6.71 12.69 4.41
C ILE A 118 -8.11 13.28 4.60
N HIS A 119 -8.35 14.01 5.71
CA HIS A 119 -9.67 14.59 6.00
C HIS A 119 -10.10 15.69 5.02
N ALA A 120 -9.15 16.39 4.39
CA ALA A 120 -9.47 17.36 3.35
C ALA A 120 -9.95 16.70 2.05
N LEU A 121 -9.51 15.47 1.76
CA LEU A 121 -9.90 14.69 0.57
C LEU A 121 -11.11 13.78 0.85
N ASP A 122 -11.21 13.30 2.08
CA ASP A 122 -12.29 12.44 2.56
C ASP A 122 -12.70 12.88 3.99
N PRO A 123 -13.66 13.81 4.11
CA PRO A 123 -14.17 14.26 5.41
C PRO A 123 -14.82 13.16 6.25
N GLU A 124 -15.24 12.05 5.62
CA GLU A 124 -15.88 10.91 6.30
C GLU A 124 -14.90 9.76 6.56
N PHE A 125 -13.59 10.01 6.40
CA PHE A 125 -12.56 9.00 6.60
C PHE A 125 -12.67 8.32 7.96
N GLU A 126 -12.89 7.00 7.93
CA GLU A 126 -13.01 6.15 9.12
C GLU A 126 -11.92 5.07 9.05
N LEU A 127 -11.15 4.94 10.14
CA LEU A 127 -9.94 4.13 10.17
C LEU A 127 -10.20 2.67 9.86
N GLU A 128 -11.21 2.06 10.48
CA GLU A 128 -11.48 0.63 10.34
C GLU A 128 -12.07 0.32 8.96
N THR A 129 -12.92 1.19 8.42
CA THR A 129 -13.41 1.11 7.03
C THR A 129 -12.25 1.20 6.04
N TYR A 130 -11.33 2.15 6.23
CA TYR A 130 -10.12 2.26 5.42
C TYR A 130 -9.28 0.98 5.48
N LEU A 131 -8.97 0.49 6.69
CA LEU A 131 -8.18 -0.72 6.89
C LEU A 131 -8.84 -1.96 6.26
N ALA A 132 -10.18 -2.03 6.27
CA ALA A 132 -10.93 -3.11 5.63
C ALA A 132 -10.79 -3.13 4.10
N THR A 133 -10.40 -2.02 3.47
CA THR A 133 -10.07 -1.98 2.02
C THR A 133 -8.71 -2.57 1.69
N LEU A 134 -7.83 -2.73 2.70
CA LEU A 134 -6.49 -3.27 2.52
C LEU A 134 -6.51 -4.80 2.55
N HIS A 135 -5.83 -5.43 1.60
CA HIS A 135 -5.88 -6.87 1.38
C HIS A 135 -4.74 -7.62 2.07
N TYR A 136 -4.20 -7.11 3.19
CA TYR A 136 -3.13 -7.79 3.91
C TYR A 136 -3.54 -9.20 4.31
N ARG A 137 -2.72 -10.18 3.95
CA ARG A 137 -2.87 -11.57 4.37
C ARG A 137 -2.48 -11.76 5.83
N GLN A 138 -1.46 -11.03 6.28
CA GLN A 138 -0.92 -11.13 7.62
C GLN A 138 -1.53 -10.03 8.49
N ASP A 139 -2.15 -10.44 9.61
CA ASP A 139 -2.74 -9.49 10.56
C ASP A 139 -1.69 -8.52 11.12
N ALA A 140 -0.44 -8.96 11.23
CA ALA A 140 0.68 -8.13 11.68
C ALA A 140 0.93 -6.92 10.75
N ASP A 141 0.76 -7.06 9.44
CA ASP A 141 0.92 -5.94 8.50
C ASP A 141 -0.22 -4.95 8.57
N LEU A 142 -1.45 -5.45 8.71
CA LEU A 142 -2.63 -4.61 8.91
C LEU A 142 -2.51 -3.82 10.22
N GLN A 143 -2.15 -4.51 11.30
CA GLN A 143 -1.99 -3.90 12.62
C GLN A 143 -0.85 -2.88 12.64
N HIS A 144 0.25 -3.16 11.94
CA HIS A 144 1.36 -2.21 11.80
C HIS A 144 0.95 -0.92 11.09
N HIS A 145 0.12 -1.04 10.04
CA HIS A 145 -0.41 0.13 9.36
C HIS A 145 -1.36 0.91 10.28
N ARG A 146 -2.27 0.21 10.98
CA ARG A 146 -3.16 0.79 11.97
C ARG A 146 -2.40 1.58 13.05
N GLU A 147 -1.39 0.97 13.64
CA GLU A 147 -0.55 1.62 14.66
C GLU A 147 0.19 2.84 14.13
N GLY A 148 0.69 2.78 12.89
CA GLY A 148 1.29 3.94 12.23
C GLY A 148 0.32 5.11 12.09
N LEU A 149 -0.93 4.85 11.69
CA LEU A 149 -1.97 5.88 11.56
C LEU A 149 -2.40 6.46 12.91
N LEU A 150 -2.56 5.62 13.93
CA LEU A 150 -2.84 6.09 15.30
C LEU A 150 -1.69 6.97 15.82
N LYS A 151 -0.45 6.57 15.56
CA LYS A 151 0.73 7.37 15.91
C LYS A 151 0.81 8.69 15.11
N ALA A 152 0.32 8.69 13.88
CA ALA A 152 0.21 9.89 13.05
C ALA A 152 -0.86 10.88 13.53
N GLY A 153 -1.75 10.46 14.44
CA GLY A 153 -2.80 11.29 15.01
C GLY A 153 -4.19 11.07 14.40
N ILE A 154 -4.43 9.95 13.69
CA ILE A 154 -5.79 9.54 13.35
C ILE A 154 -6.51 9.15 14.65
N GLU A 155 -7.63 9.81 14.91
CA GLU A 155 -8.51 9.45 16.01
C GLU A 155 -9.39 8.26 15.60
N VAL A 156 -9.52 7.28 16.50
CA VAL A 156 -10.57 6.27 16.36
C VAL A 156 -11.85 6.97 16.78
N SER A 157 -12.84 7.05 15.89
CA SER A 157 -14.18 7.49 16.27
C SER A 157 -14.65 6.63 17.43
N SER A 158 -14.68 7.19 18.64
CA SER A 158 -15.29 6.51 19.78
C SER A 158 -16.76 6.37 19.43
N ASP A 159 -17.25 5.13 19.38
CA ASP A 159 -18.68 4.89 19.25
C ASP A 159 -19.42 5.81 20.22
N ALA A 160 -20.30 6.64 19.65
CA ALA A 160 -21.27 7.38 20.43
C ALA A 160 -22.05 6.35 21.24
N ASN A 161 -21.92 6.48 22.56
CA ASN A 161 -22.61 5.75 23.61
C ASN A 161 -24.12 5.56 23.35
#